data_AF-A0A222FKZ9-F1
#
_entry.id   AF-A0A222FKZ9-F1
#
_cell.length_a   1.000
_cell.length_b   1.000
_cell.length_c   1.000
_cell.angle_alpha   90.00
_cell.angle_beta   90.00
_cell.angle_gamma   90.00
#
_symmetry.space_group_name_H-M   'P 1'
#
loop_
_entity.id
_entity.type
_entity.pdbx_description
1 polymer ?
#
loop_
_entity_poly.entity_id
_entity_poly.type
_entity_poly.pdbx_seq_one_letter_code
_entity_poly.pdbx_strand_id
1 'polypeptide(L)'
;MTEPSLVSQGLELMVFGMGVVFVFLTMLVFVTTFMSKLVNKLAPEPEVVAAPAPAAPAPGVDPQLLKVLAAAVKEHRARQK
;
A
#
# COMPACT_ATOMS: atom_id res chain seq x y z
N MET A 1 53.20 -7.85 26.31
CA MET A 1 51.81 -8.12 26.72
C MET A 1 51.13 -6.77 26.77
N THR A 2 50.44 -6.41 25.69
CA THR A 2 49.76 -5.11 25.59
C THR A 2 48.33 -5.35 26.05
N GLU A 3 48.05 -5.07 27.33
CA GLU A 3 46.69 -5.17 27.86
C GLU A 3 45.80 -4.15 27.12
N PRO A 4 44.73 -4.59 26.43
CA PRO A 4 43.81 -3.66 25.80
C PRO A 4 43.18 -2.78 26.88
N SER A 5 43.14 -1.47 26.63
CA SER A 5 42.58 -0.52 27.58
C SER A 5 41.10 -0.83 27.84
N LEU A 6 40.59 -0.53 29.04
CA LEU A 6 39.17 -0.70 29.39
C LEU A 6 38.24 -0.02 28.38
N VAL A 7 38.69 1.09 27.78
CA VAL A 7 37.95 1.80 26.73
C VAL A 7 37.87 0.96 25.45
N SER A 8 38.95 0.29 25.05
CA SER A 8 38.91 -0.63 23.88
C SER A 8 38.01 -1.84 24.12
N GLN A 9 38.02 -2.43 25.32
CA GLN A 9 37.09 -3.52 25.65
C GLN A 9 35.63 -3.05 25.68
N GLY A 10 35.37 -1.85 26.23
CA GLY A 10 34.04 -1.25 26.22
C GLY A 10 33.53 -0.97 24.81
N LEU A 11 34.42 -0.50 23.91
CA LEU A 11 34.09 -0.28 22.51
C LEU A 11 33.78 -1.59 21.77
N GLU A 12 34.59 -2.62 22.00
CA GLU A 12 34.38 -3.96 21.42
C GLU A 12 33.05 -4.55 21.90
N LEU A 13 32.73 -4.42 23.19
CA LEU A 13 31.45 -4.85 23.76
C LEU A 13 30.26 -4.07 23.18
N MET A 14 30.40 -2.76 22.98
CA MET A 14 29.34 -1.93 22.37
C MET A 14 29.08 -2.36 20.93
N VAL A 15 30.13 -2.53 20.12
CA VAL A 15 30.00 -2.97 18.72
C VAL A 15 29.39 -4.36 18.65
N PHE A 16 29.83 -5.28 19.51
CA PHE A 16 29.30 -6.64 19.56
C PHE A 16 27.84 -6.67 19.99
N GLY A 17 27.50 -6.02 21.11
CA GLY A 17 26.14 -5.96 21.63
C GLY A 17 25.17 -5.28 20.67
N MET A 18 25.56 -4.13 20.12
CA MET A 18 24.75 -3.41 19.13
C MET A 18 24.64 -4.18 17.82
N GLY A 19 25.69 -4.88 17.39
CA GLY A 19 25.69 -5.72 16.19
C GLY A 19 24.76 -6.92 16.32
N VAL A 20 24.82 -7.65 17.44
CA VAL A 20 23.93 -8.80 17.71
C VAL A 20 22.47 -8.36 17.74
N VAL A 21 22.16 -7.26 18.43
CA VAL A 21 20.80 -6.72 18.48
C VAL A 21 20.34 -6.30 17.07
N PHE A 22 21.18 -5.61 16.30
CA PHE A 22 20.85 -5.21 14.94
C PHE A 22 20.55 -6.41 14.02
N VAL A 23 21.40 -7.44 14.07
CA VAL A 23 21.19 -8.68 13.30
C VAL A 23 19.89 -9.37 13.74
N PHE A 24 19.63 -9.45 15.04
CA PHE A 24 18.43 -10.07 15.58
C PHE A 24 17.15 -9.34 15.14
N LEU A 25 17.14 -8.01 15.22
CA LEU A 25 16.02 -7.19 14.74
C LEU A 25 15.84 -7.31 13.23
N THR A 26 16.92 -7.29 12.45
CA THR A 26 16.87 -7.47 11.00
C THR A 26 16.28 -8.83 10.63
N MET A 27 16.68 -9.89 11.33
CA MET A 27 16.10 -11.24 11.18
C MET A 27 14.61 -11.24 11.48
N LEU A 28 14.19 -10.62 12.60
CA LEU A 28 12.77 -10.50 12.97
C LEU A 28 11.96 -9.77 11.89
N VAL A 29 12.47 -8.65 11.37
CA VAL A 29 11.83 -7.91 10.27
C VAL A 29 11.70 -8.77 9.02
N PHE A 30 12.71 -9.58 8.71
CA PHE A 30 12.66 -10.50 7.57
C PHE A 30 11.57 -11.56 7.75
N VAL A 31 11.49 -12.17 8.94
CA VAL A 31 10.47 -13.18 9.28
C VAL A 31 9.08 -12.58 9.21
N THR A 32 8.85 -11.41 9.81
CA THR A 32 7.53 -10.75 9.77
C THR A 32 7.16 -10.30 8.37
N THR A 33 8.13 -9.87 7.56
CA THR A 33 7.90 -9.53 6.14
C THR A 33 7.52 -10.79 5.33
N PHE A 34 8.19 -11.91 5.58
CA PHE A 34 7.84 -13.18 4.95
C PHE A 34 6.44 -13.62 5.35
N MET A 35 6.12 -13.59 6.65
CA MET A 35 4.79 -13.87 7.16
C MET A 35 3.74 -12.95 6.52
N SER A 36 4.00 -11.64 6.44
CA SER A 36 3.11 -10.67 5.77
C SER A 36 2.88 -11.01 4.30
N LYS A 37 3.93 -11.41 3.56
CA LYS A 37 3.80 -11.86 2.17
C LYS A 37 3.02 -13.16 2.04
N LEU A 38 3.22 -14.12 2.94
CA LEU A 38 2.48 -15.38 2.93
C LEU A 38 1.00 -15.14 3.23
N VAL A 39 0.71 -14.32 4.22
CA VAL A 39 -0.67 -13.95 4.58
C VAL A 39 -1.36 -13.28 3.40
N ASN A 40 -0.75 -12.26 2.77
CA ASN A 40 -1.31 -11.60 1.58
C ASN A 40 -1.49 -12.55 0.37
N LYS A 41 -0.67 -13.61 0.25
CA LYS A 41 -0.82 -14.59 -0.83
C LYS A 41 -1.84 -15.69 -0.54
N LEU A 42 -1.97 -16.14 0.73
CA LEU A 42 -2.89 -17.21 1.12
C LEU A 42 -4.31 -16.70 1.40
N ALA A 43 -4.43 -15.49 1.93
CA ALA A 43 -5.66 -14.75 2.05
C ALA A 43 -5.42 -13.40 1.38
N PRO A 44 -5.57 -13.31 0.04
CA PRO A 44 -5.69 -12.02 -0.60
C PRO A 44 -6.83 -11.31 0.10
N GLU A 45 -6.49 -10.33 0.95
CA GLU A 45 -7.49 -9.42 1.46
C GLU A 45 -8.12 -8.84 0.20
N PRO A 46 -9.43 -9.05 -0.05
CA PRO A 46 -10.05 -8.52 -1.23
C PRO A 46 -9.70 -7.05 -1.20
N GLU A 47 -8.95 -6.58 -2.21
CA GLU A 47 -8.75 -5.16 -2.39
C GLU A 47 -10.14 -4.58 -2.22
N VAL A 48 -10.32 -3.77 -1.18
CA VAL A 48 -11.43 -2.85 -1.18
C VAL A 48 -11.06 -1.92 -2.32
N VAL A 49 -11.37 -2.37 -3.54
CA VAL A 49 -11.45 -1.53 -4.71
C VAL A 49 -12.36 -0.46 -4.19
N ALA A 50 -11.79 0.71 -3.87
CA ALA A 50 -12.58 1.85 -3.48
C ALA A 50 -13.57 1.97 -4.63
N ALA A 51 -14.82 1.56 -4.36
CA ALA A 51 -15.84 1.52 -5.39
C ALA A 51 -15.78 2.91 -6.00
N PRO A 52 -15.63 3.05 -7.34
CA PRO A 52 -15.46 4.34 -7.96
C PRO A 52 -16.53 5.23 -7.36
N ALA A 53 -16.11 6.25 -6.61
CA ALA A 53 -17.02 7.08 -5.85
C ALA A 53 -18.12 7.50 -6.84
N PRO A 54 -19.42 7.31 -6.52
CA PRO A 54 -20.47 7.75 -7.40
C PRO A 54 -20.17 9.20 -7.74
N ALA A 55 -19.91 9.50 -9.01
CA ALA A 55 -19.62 10.86 -9.44
C ALA A 55 -20.74 11.74 -8.87
N ALA A 56 -20.41 12.60 -7.93
CA ALA A 56 -21.40 13.48 -7.32
C ALA A 56 -22.07 14.23 -8.48
N PRO A 57 -23.41 14.20 -8.60
CA PRO A 57 -24.08 14.91 -9.66
C PRO A 57 -23.65 16.37 -9.60
N ALA A 58 -23.07 16.86 -10.70
CA ALA A 58 -22.65 18.25 -10.80
C ALA A 58 -23.88 19.13 -10.45
N PRO A 59 -23.75 20.08 -9.51
CA PRO A 59 -24.87 20.92 -9.12
C PRO A 59 -25.37 21.69 -10.34
N GLY A 60 -26.64 21.46 -10.71
CA GLY A 60 -27.28 22.07 -11.88
C GLY A 60 -27.53 21.15 -13.07
N VAL A 61 -27.13 19.87 -13.01
CA VAL A 61 -27.43 18.91 -14.09
C VAL A 61 -28.55 17.98 -13.65
N ASP A 62 -29.75 18.21 -14.20
CA ASP A 62 -30.91 17.36 -13.97
C ASP A 62 -30.70 15.97 -14.62
N PRO A 63 -30.71 14.87 -13.83
CA PRO A 63 -30.60 13.51 -14.35
C PRO A 63 -31.66 13.15 -15.39
N GLN A 64 -32.84 13.78 -15.35
CA GLN A 64 -33.90 13.59 -16.33
C GLN A 64 -33.55 14.24 -17.67
N LEU A 65 -32.98 15.45 -17.66
CA LEU A 65 -32.49 16.12 -18.87
C LEU A 65 -31.37 15.33 -19.54
N LEU A 66 -30.44 14.76 -18.77
CA LEU A 66 -29.38 13.90 -19.30
C LEU A 66 -29.93 12.65 -20.01
N LYS A 67 -30.95 12.00 -19.42
CA LYS A 67 -31.59 10.82 -20.04
C LYS A 67 -32.29 11.17 -21.35
N VAL A 68 -33.00 12.31 -21.39
CA VAL A 68 -33.66 12.79 -22.60
C VAL A 68 -32.63 13.16 -23.67
N LEU A 69 -31.56 13.86 -23.31
CA LEU A 69 -30.47 14.18 -24.24
C LEU A 69 -29.80 12.92 -24.80
N ALA A 70 -29.51 11.94 -23.95
CA ALA A 70 -28.92 10.67 -24.38
C ALA A 70 -29.85 9.91 -25.35
N ALA A 71 -31.15 9.88 -25.09
CA ALA A 71 -32.14 9.31 -25.99
C ALA A 71 -32.22 10.08 -27.33
N ALA A 72 -32.25 11.40 -27.28
CA ALA A 72 -32.30 12.27 -28.46
C ALA A 72 -31.05 12.12 -29.35
N VAL A 73 -29.85 12.06 -28.75
CA VAL A 73 -28.59 11.84 -29.49
C VAL A 73 -28.57 10.45 -30.14
N LYS A 74 -29.08 9.42 -29.44
CA LYS A 74 -29.19 8.07 -29.99
C LYS A 74 -30.14 8.02 -31.19
N GLU A 75 -31.30 8.65 -31.08
CA GLU A 75 -32.30 8.79 -32.14
C GLU A 75 -31.72 9.52 -33.36
N HIS A 76 -31.04 10.65 -33.15
CA HIS A 76 -30.43 11.45 -34.21
C HIS A 76 -29.34 10.66 -34.95
N ARG A 77 -28.49 9.92 -34.23
CA ARG A 77 -27.45 9.07 -34.82
C ARG A 77 -28.03 7.88 -35.60
N ALA A 78 -29.15 7.32 -35.14
CA ALA A 78 -29.85 6.27 -35.87
C ALA A 78 -30.51 6.80 -37.15
N ARG A 79 -30.93 8.07 -37.15
CA ARG A 79 -31.56 8.76 -38.28
C ARG A 79 -30.57 9.34 -39.31
N GLN A 80 -29.30 9.49 -38.91
CA GLN A 80 -28.19 9.91 -39.78
C GLN A 80 -27.39 8.72 -40.36
N LYS A 81 -27.89 7.49 -40.21
CA LYS A 81 -27.48 6.30 -40.96
C LYS A 81 -28.59 5.91 -41.92
#